data_AF-A0A6N8WYA6-F1
#
_entry.id   AF-A0A6N8WYA6-F1
#
_cell.length_a   1.000
_cell.length_b   1.000
_cell.length_c   1.000
_cell.angle_alpha   90.00
_cell.angle_beta   90.00
_cell.angle_gamma   90.00
#
_symmetry.space_group_name_H-M   'P 1'
#
loop_
_entity.id
_entity.type
_entity.pdbx_description
1 polymer ?
#
loop_
_entity_poly.entity_id
_entity_poly.type
_entity_poly.pdbx_seq_one_letter_code
_entity_poly.pdbx_strand_id
1 'polypeptide(L)'
;MSVQRAWIRRDRDRQHLRGLLVEGGESPPSVTADAAYFEQLRAEVRGPTKKTTGRIVLPTIAALLTAVPPAAPQEMDHAGHMMMGGGWRMPPMDPNMPMIPGLEMALPPVEPFLAAMGIDVMTLPEARPSEVVHLAAGDTLDIEVSIVRRTLNGHMAAMYGYNGQYPGPLIQAPQGSTVVVRVTNRIESPTTVHWHGLRLENRFDGVPDLTQDPIEVGESFTYELHVPDAGMFWYHPHIREDVQQDLGLYGNLRVTPTDPDYHGPAHRDELLVLDDILMDGQGFIPWGKEAPTHALMGRFGNVMLVNGVTGHTLTAAPGEVIRFFITNVANTRTYNVTFGNARVKLVASDVGRFEREMWVPNVVIAPAERYVVDVIFPEAGEVAIANTIQAVNHFRGEFYPHVDTLALVTVAGPPVDDEVTRAHATLRTHDAVVAEVAALRAHLGRPPDYT
;
A
#
# COMPACT_ATOMS: atom_id res chain seq x y z
N MET A 1 28.12 12.21 6.38
CA MET A 1 28.32 11.66 7.74
C MET A 1 27.33 12.15 8.80
N SER A 2 26.76 13.37 8.76
CA SER A 2 25.73 13.80 9.74
C SER A 2 24.32 13.24 9.49
N VAL A 3 24.02 12.84 8.25
CA VAL A 3 22.71 12.36 7.82
C VAL A 3 22.44 10.92 8.31
N GLN A 4 23.35 9.96 8.08
CA GLN A 4 23.26 8.59 8.64
C GLN A 4 23.11 8.57 10.16
N ARG A 5 23.75 9.51 10.86
CA ARG A 5 23.65 9.68 12.32
C ARG A 5 22.25 10.12 12.77
N ALA A 6 21.51 10.83 11.93
CA ALA A 6 20.12 11.21 12.18
C ALA A 6 19.15 10.03 11.92
N TRP A 7 19.46 9.16 10.95
CA TRP A 7 18.66 7.97 10.63
C TRP A 7 18.73 6.90 11.74
N ILE A 8 19.92 6.61 12.26
CA ILE A 8 20.10 5.64 13.38
C ILE A 8 19.41 6.14 14.66
N ARG A 9 19.46 7.46 14.92
CA ARG A 9 18.75 8.07 16.06
C ARG A 9 17.23 7.95 15.91
N ARG A 10 16.71 8.18 14.69
CA ARG A 10 15.28 8.01 14.37
C ARG A 10 14.83 6.56 14.51
N ASP A 11 15.67 5.58 14.18
CA ASP A 11 15.31 4.16 14.30
C ASP A 11 15.22 3.69 15.76
N ARG A 12 16.15 4.12 16.63
CA ARG A 12 16.09 3.83 18.07
C ARG A 12 14.90 4.52 18.75
N ASP A 13 14.64 5.77 18.38
CA ASP A 13 13.47 6.51 18.88
C ASP A 13 12.16 5.88 18.33
N ARG A 14 12.15 5.33 17.11
CA ARG A 14 11.04 4.55 16.53
C ARG A 14 10.80 3.24 17.28
N GLN A 15 11.83 2.48 17.66
CA GLN A 15 11.67 1.25 18.43
C GLN A 15 11.15 1.53 19.86
N HIS A 16 11.59 2.63 20.48
CA HIS A 16 11.07 3.06 21.78
C HIS A 16 9.62 3.59 21.70
N LEU A 17 9.31 4.40 20.69
CA LEU A 17 7.94 4.83 20.39
C LEU A 17 7.03 3.66 19.99
N ARG A 18 7.56 2.64 19.31
CA ARG A 18 6.86 1.37 19.03
C ARG A 18 6.55 0.62 20.31
N GLY A 19 7.48 0.54 21.27
CA GLY A 19 7.20 -0.02 22.59
C GLY A 19 6.03 0.69 23.29
N LEU A 20 5.97 2.02 23.19
CA LEU A 20 4.89 2.83 23.75
C LEU A 20 3.57 2.74 22.96
N LEU A 21 3.61 2.54 21.64
CA LEU A 21 2.43 2.36 20.78
C LEU A 21 1.84 0.94 20.90
N VAL A 22 2.69 -0.07 21.08
CA VAL A 22 2.29 -1.47 21.29
C VAL A 22 1.70 -1.68 22.70
N GLU A 23 2.16 -0.90 23.70
CA GLU A 23 1.60 -0.94 25.06
C GLU A 23 0.41 0.03 25.27
N GLY A 24 0.12 0.94 24.33
CA GLY A 24 -0.69 2.14 24.61
C GLY A 24 -1.90 2.43 23.71
N GLY A 25 -2.24 1.59 22.74
CA GLY A 25 -3.42 1.81 21.89
C GLY A 25 -4.29 0.57 21.79
N GLU A 26 -5.36 0.50 22.58
CA GLU A 26 -6.49 -0.34 22.18
C GLU A 26 -7.02 0.24 20.86
N SER A 27 -6.87 -0.51 19.76
CA SER A 27 -7.59 -0.21 18.52
C SER A 27 -9.07 -0.03 18.87
N PRO A 28 -9.78 0.98 18.34
CA PRO A 28 -11.22 1.08 18.57
C PRO A 28 -11.86 -0.25 18.19
N PRO A 29 -12.86 -0.74 18.96
CA PRO A 29 -13.56 -1.97 18.61
C PRO A 29 -14.00 -1.87 17.17
N SER A 30 -13.61 -2.86 16.35
CA SER A 30 -14.03 -2.92 14.95
C SER A 30 -15.55 -2.74 14.91
N VAL A 31 -16.04 -1.74 14.18
CA VAL A 31 -17.48 -1.58 13.97
C VAL A 31 -18.02 -2.92 13.52
N THR A 32 -19.02 -3.46 14.22
CA THR A 32 -19.61 -4.76 13.89
C THR A 32 -20.06 -4.72 12.44
N ALA A 33 -19.37 -5.45 11.59
CA ALA A 33 -19.67 -5.57 10.18
C ALA A 33 -20.97 -6.37 10.04
N ASP A 34 -22.09 -5.65 9.94
CA ASP A 34 -23.40 -6.23 9.73
C ASP A 34 -23.75 -6.28 8.23
N ALA A 35 -24.90 -6.87 7.90
CA ALA A 35 -25.34 -6.98 6.52
C ALA A 35 -25.45 -5.61 5.81
N ALA A 36 -25.77 -4.53 6.54
CA ALA A 36 -25.93 -3.19 5.98
C ALA A 36 -24.57 -2.54 5.65
N TYR A 37 -23.57 -2.71 6.51
CA TYR A 37 -22.18 -2.33 6.23
C TYR A 37 -21.68 -2.97 4.92
N PHE A 38 -21.94 -4.26 4.75
CA PHE A 38 -21.55 -4.99 3.55
C PHE A 38 -22.37 -4.62 2.31
N GLU A 39 -23.66 -4.32 2.43
CA GLU A 39 -24.47 -3.81 1.32
C GLU A 39 -23.96 -2.45 0.82
N GLN A 40 -23.59 -1.54 1.73
CA GLN A 40 -22.99 -0.26 1.36
C GLN A 40 -21.64 -0.47 0.67
N LEU A 41 -20.79 -1.34 1.21
CA LEU A 41 -19.50 -1.66 0.61
C LEU A 41 -19.65 -2.24 -0.81
N ARG A 42 -20.63 -3.13 -1.03
CA ARG A 42 -20.95 -3.65 -2.37
C ARG A 42 -21.43 -2.55 -3.32
N ALA A 43 -22.15 -1.55 -2.83
CA ALA A 43 -22.60 -0.42 -3.64
C ALA A 43 -21.42 0.48 -4.05
N GLU A 44 -20.48 0.73 -3.15
CA GLU A 44 -19.25 1.50 -3.41
C GLU A 44 -18.33 0.77 -4.39
N VAL A 45 -18.10 -0.54 -4.20
CA VAL A 45 -17.28 -1.37 -5.10
C VAL A 45 -17.88 -1.49 -6.50
N ARG A 46 -19.21 -1.51 -6.63
CA ARG A 46 -19.88 -1.71 -7.94
C ARG A 46 -19.90 -0.45 -8.82
N GLY A 47 -19.56 0.72 -8.30
CA GLY A 47 -19.68 1.99 -9.01
C GLY A 47 -21.14 2.31 -9.44
N PRO A 48 -21.43 3.53 -9.91
CA PRO A 48 -22.79 3.89 -10.29
C PRO A 48 -23.22 3.15 -11.56
N THR A 49 -24.12 2.17 -11.42
CA THR A 49 -24.86 1.58 -12.54
C THR A 49 -26.05 2.48 -12.87
N LYS A 50 -25.94 3.28 -13.94
CA LYS A 50 -27.10 3.97 -14.52
C LYS A 50 -28.09 2.93 -15.05
N LYS A 51 -29.23 2.78 -14.38
CA LYS A 51 -30.46 2.28 -15.00
C LYS A 51 -31.65 3.17 -14.64
N THR A 52 -32.03 3.97 -15.62
CA THR A 52 -33.28 4.73 -15.69
C THR A 52 -34.46 3.81 -15.97
N THR A 53 -35.59 4.12 -15.32
CA THR A 53 -37.02 4.00 -15.71
C THR A 53 -37.91 3.17 -14.78
N GLY A 54 -38.99 3.80 -14.32
CA GLY A 54 -40.13 3.11 -13.70
C GLY A 54 -40.99 4.01 -12.80
N ARG A 55 -41.97 4.70 -13.39
CA ARG A 55 -43.04 5.48 -12.74
C ARG A 55 -43.80 4.66 -11.68
N ILE A 56 -44.08 5.24 -10.51
CA ILE A 56 -45.23 4.88 -9.68
C ILE A 56 -45.93 6.15 -9.15
N VAL A 57 -47.26 6.08 -9.19
CA VAL A 57 -48.27 7.12 -9.00
C VAL A 57 -48.58 7.31 -7.50
N LEU A 58 -48.70 8.56 -7.05
CA LEU A 58 -49.26 8.93 -5.73
C LEU A 58 -50.79 9.01 -5.76
N PRO A 59 -51.46 8.83 -4.61
CA PRO A 59 -52.61 9.64 -4.28
C PRO A 59 -52.38 10.50 -3.04
N THR A 60 -52.88 11.72 -3.18
CA THR A 60 -53.02 12.85 -2.25
C THR A 60 -53.85 12.55 -1.01
N ILE A 61 -53.39 13.04 0.16
CA ILE A 61 -54.26 13.53 1.25
C ILE A 61 -53.70 14.88 1.71
N ALA A 62 -54.57 15.89 1.69
CA ALA A 62 -54.31 17.25 2.12
C ALA A 62 -54.57 17.43 3.63
N ALA A 63 -53.68 18.15 4.31
CA ALA A 63 -54.00 18.85 5.55
C ALA A 63 -53.11 20.10 5.69
N LEU A 64 -53.75 21.27 5.68
CA LEU A 64 -53.17 22.58 5.96
C LEU A 64 -52.72 22.66 7.43
N LEU A 65 -51.46 23.00 7.67
CA LEU A 65 -51.01 23.70 8.87
C LEU A 65 -49.91 24.67 8.45
N THR A 66 -50.20 25.96 8.60
CA THR A 66 -49.31 27.08 8.33
C THR A 66 -48.16 27.10 9.33
N ALA A 67 -46.95 26.80 8.87
CA ALA A 67 -45.71 27.13 9.57
C ALA A 67 -44.66 27.56 8.54
N VAL A 68 -44.02 28.69 8.83
CA VAL A 68 -42.98 29.38 8.05
C VAL A 68 -41.89 28.39 7.60
N PRO A 69 -41.49 28.34 6.31
CA PRO A 69 -40.43 27.42 5.90
C PRO A 69 -39.07 27.90 6.44
N PRO A 70 -38.23 27.01 6.99
CA PRO A 70 -36.80 27.26 7.00
C PRO A 70 -36.32 27.28 5.55
N ALA A 71 -35.44 28.23 5.22
CA ALA A 71 -34.80 28.30 3.93
C ALA A 71 -34.21 26.92 3.58
N ALA A 72 -34.60 26.38 2.42
CA ALA A 72 -33.96 25.21 1.86
C ALA A 72 -32.44 25.47 1.78
N PRO A 73 -31.57 24.49 2.10
CA PRO A 73 -30.20 24.57 1.63
C PRO A 73 -30.27 24.68 0.12
N GLN A 74 -29.85 25.84 -0.41
CA GLN A 74 -29.54 25.97 -1.82
C GLN A 74 -28.60 24.81 -2.16
N GLU A 75 -29.03 23.94 -3.08
CA GLU A 75 -28.08 23.24 -3.93
C GLU A 75 -27.17 24.32 -4.52
N MET A 76 -25.99 24.47 -3.94
CA MET A 76 -24.91 25.20 -4.59
C MET A 76 -24.48 24.31 -5.75
N ASP A 77 -25.08 24.61 -6.88
CA ASP A 77 -24.54 24.29 -8.19
C ASP A 77 -23.12 24.86 -8.26
N HIS A 78 -22.13 24.02 -7.93
CA HIS A 78 -20.71 24.32 -8.10
C HIS A 78 -20.27 24.13 -9.56
N ALA A 79 -21.19 24.02 -10.54
CA ALA A 79 -20.86 24.18 -11.95
C ALA A 79 -20.66 25.67 -12.29
N GLY A 80 -19.62 26.28 -11.72
CA GLY A 80 -19.47 27.72 -11.85
C GLY A 80 -18.22 28.36 -11.26
N HIS A 81 -17.16 27.61 -10.95
CA HIS A 81 -15.84 28.21 -10.73
C HIS A 81 -14.91 27.86 -11.88
N MET A 82 -15.00 28.73 -12.89
CA MET A 82 -13.90 29.27 -13.69
C MET A 82 -12.59 28.48 -13.60
N MET A 83 -12.25 27.86 -14.72
CA MET A 83 -10.88 27.55 -15.13
C MET A 83 -10.01 28.80 -14.94
N MET A 84 -9.40 28.95 -13.77
CA MET A 84 -8.34 29.93 -13.53
C MET A 84 -7.03 29.21 -13.87
N GLY A 85 -6.34 29.71 -14.90
CA GLY A 85 -5.19 29.05 -15.52
C GLY A 85 -4.11 28.65 -14.51
N GLY A 86 -3.61 27.41 -14.64
CA GLY A 86 -2.44 26.96 -13.89
C GLY A 86 -2.42 25.51 -13.41
N GLY A 87 -3.28 24.60 -13.88
CA GLY A 87 -3.16 23.13 -13.73
C GLY A 87 -3.22 22.53 -12.32
N TRP A 88 -2.98 23.31 -11.26
CA TRP A 88 -3.11 22.90 -9.86
C TRP A 88 -4.56 22.91 -9.40
N ARG A 89 -4.89 21.93 -8.56
CA ARG A 89 -6.24 21.70 -8.06
C ARG A 89 -6.15 21.43 -6.56
N MET A 90 -7.20 21.84 -5.85
CA MET A 90 -7.25 21.64 -4.40
C MET A 90 -7.41 20.15 -4.08
N PRO A 91 -6.57 19.59 -3.20
CA PRO A 91 -6.78 18.25 -2.68
C PRO A 91 -8.17 18.13 -2.03
N PRO A 92 -8.83 16.95 -2.10
CA PRO A 92 -10.04 16.70 -1.34
C PRO A 92 -9.77 16.85 0.15
N MET A 93 -10.65 17.57 0.85
CA MET A 93 -10.57 17.78 2.28
C MET A 93 -11.57 16.88 3.01
N ASP A 94 -11.19 16.38 4.19
CA ASP A 94 -12.17 15.77 5.10
C ASP A 94 -13.23 16.83 5.47
N PRO A 95 -14.54 16.57 5.30
CA PRO A 95 -15.59 17.53 5.63
C PRO A 95 -15.56 18.04 7.08
N ASN A 96 -15.00 17.24 7.99
CA ASN A 96 -14.85 17.61 9.40
C ASN A 96 -13.60 18.47 9.65
N MET A 97 -12.70 18.59 8.67
CA MET A 97 -11.42 19.28 8.77
C MET A 97 -11.21 20.20 7.55
N PRO A 98 -12.07 21.23 7.36
CA PRO A 98 -11.92 22.15 6.25
C PRO A 98 -10.61 22.94 6.36
N MET A 99 -10.07 23.38 5.23
CA MET A 99 -8.89 24.26 5.19
C MET A 99 -9.10 25.53 6.02
N ILE A 100 -8.00 26.07 6.57
CA ILE A 100 -8.03 27.39 7.22
C ILE A 100 -8.38 28.45 6.17
N PRO A 101 -9.36 29.34 6.45
CA PRO A 101 -9.68 30.45 5.58
C PRO A 101 -8.44 31.28 5.18
N GLY A 102 -8.27 31.51 3.89
CA GLY A 102 -7.13 32.22 3.29
C GLY A 102 -6.00 31.32 2.79
N LEU A 103 -5.98 30.03 3.12
CA LEU A 103 -5.03 29.06 2.56
C LEU A 103 -5.56 28.33 1.32
N GLU A 104 -6.84 28.52 0.94
CA GLU A 104 -7.44 27.86 -0.21
C GLU A 104 -6.86 28.32 -1.56
N MET A 105 -6.17 29.48 -1.56
CA MET A 105 -5.52 30.04 -2.74
C MET A 105 -4.01 29.79 -2.76
N ALA A 106 -3.46 29.06 -1.79
CA ALA A 106 -2.04 28.74 -1.74
C ALA A 106 -1.70 27.70 -2.81
N LEU A 107 -0.96 28.13 -3.84
CA LEU A 107 -0.47 27.24 -4.89
C LEU A 107 0.99 26.86 -4.63
N PRO A 108 1.40 25.61 -4.96
CA PRO A 108 2.80 25.24 -4.93
C PRO A 108 3.63 26.13 -5.86
N PRO A 109 4.85 26.55 -5.47
CA PRO A 109 5.73 27.37 -6.30
C PRO A 109 6.49 26.53 -7.35
N VAL A 110 5.81 25.57 -7.98
CA VAL A 110 6.33 24.62 -8.97
C VAL A 110 5.25 24.34 -10.02
N GLU A 111 5.65 23.91 -11.21
CA GLU A 111 4.69 23.55 -12.25
C GLU A 111 3.96 22.24 -11.91
N PRO A 112 2.69 22.07 -12.28
CA PRO A 112 2.00 20.81 -12.11
C PRO A 112 2.53 19.76 -13.09
N PHE A 113 2.63 18.52 -12.62
CA PHE A 113 3.06 17.35 -13.37
C PHE A 113 2.01 16.25 -13.34
N LEU A 114 1.74 15.71 -14.52
CA LEU A 114 1.03 14.44 -14.73
C LEU A 114 1.84 13.65 -15.76
N ALA A 115 1.94 12.34 -15.58
CA ALA A 115 2.61 11.49 -16.55
C ALA A 115 1.97 11.60 -17.94
N ALA A 116 2.78 11.51 -18.98
CA ALA A 116 2.35 11.57 -20.37
C ALA A 116 1.49 12.82 -20.70
N MET A 117 1.73 13.96 -20.04
CA MET A 117 0.96 15.18 -20.26
C MET A 117 0.98 15.60 -21.75
N GLY A 118 -0.21 15.77 -22.33
CA GLY A 118 -0.39 16.10 -23.76
C GLY A 118 -0.52 14.88 -24.68
N ILE A 119 -0.40 13.66 -24.15
CA ILE A 119 -0.71 12.42 -24.86
C ILE A 119 -2.17 12.02 -24.57
N ASP A 120 -2.89 11.56 -25.59
CA ASP A 120 -4.20 10.95 -25.39
C ASP A 120 -4.03 9.62 -24.65
N VAL A 121 -4.48 9.56 -23.40
CA VAL A 121 -4.39 8.38 -22.52
C VAL A 121 -5.01 7.13 -23.16
N MET A 122 -5.98 7.28 -24.07
CA MET A 122 -6.58 6.15 -24.79
C MET A 122 -5.61 5.46 -25.75
N THR A 123 -4.53 6.13 -26.16
CA THR A 123 -3.51 5.58 -27.04
C THR A 123 -2.44 4.77 -26.29
N LEU A 124 -2.38 4.90 -24.96
CA LEU A 124 -1.45 4.18 -24.12
C LEU A 124 -1.89 2.72 -23.93
N PRO A 125 -0.96 1.76 -23.81
CA PRO A 125 -1.30 0.37 -23.53
C PRO A 125 -1.95 0.26 -22.15
N GLU A 126 -3.01 -0.55 -22.05
CA GLU A 126 -3.62 -0.85 -20.77
C GLU A 126 -2.70 -1.69 -19.90
N ALA A 127 -2.53 -1.29 -18.64
CA ALA A 127 -1.68 -2.02 -17.72
C ALA A 127 -2.19 -3.46 -17.51
N ARG A 128 -1.27 -4.41 -17.54
CA ARG A 128 -1.55 -5.82 -17.23
C ARG A 128 -1.52 -6.06 -15.72
N PRO A 129 -2.26 -7.05 -15.20
CA PRO A 129 -2.09 -7.46 -13.81
C PRO A 129 -0.66 -7.98 -13.58
N SER A 130 -0.21 -7.95 -12.33
CA SER A 130 1.08 -8.52 -11.93
C SER A 130 1.10 -10.04 -12.18
N GLU A 131 2.18 -10.51 -12.79
CA GLU A 131 2.48 -11.91 -13.05
C GLU A 131 3.61 -12.39 -12.15
N VAL A 132 3.61 -13.67 -11.81
CA VAL A 132 4.71 -14.29 -11.08
C VAL A 132 5.80 -14.71 -12.07
N VAL A 133 7.01 -14.19 -11.87
CA VAL A 133 8.19 -14.53 -12.67
C VAL A 133 9.13 -15.37 -11.83
N HIS A 134 9.20 -16.67 -12.13
CA HIS A 134 10.13 -17.59 -11.47
C HIS A 134 11.50 -17.54 -12.17
N LEU A 135 12.54 -17.23 -11.42
CA LEU A 135 13.93 -17.19 -11.88
C LEU A 135 14.74 -18.28 -11.17
N ALA A 136 15.47 -19.08 -11.93
CA ALA A 136 16.50 -19.97 -11.43
C ALA A 136 17.84 -19.22 -11.30
N ALA A 137 18.81 -19.85 -10.62
CA ALA A 137 20.16 -19.29 -10.50
C ALA A 137 20.80 -19.10 -11.88
N GLY A 138 21.27 -17.89 -12.17
CA GLY A 138 21.86 -17.49 -13.44
C GLY A 138 20.85 -17.01 -14.50
N ASP A 139 19.54 -17.08 -14.22
CA ASP A 139 18.53 -16.58 -15.16
C ASP A 139 18.65 -15.06 -15.33
N THR A 140 18.24 -14.59 -16.51
CA THR A 140 18.16 -13.18 -16.84
C THR A 140 16.70 -12.77 -17.04
N LEU A 141 16.29 -11.71 -16.35
CA LEU A 141 15.01 -11.05 -16.54
C LEU A 141 15.22 -9.69 -17.22
N ASP A 142 14.55 -9.47 -18.34
CA ASP A 142 14.44 -8.14 -18.95
C ASP A 142 13.21 -7.42 -18.37
N ILE A 143 13.44 -6.22 -17.83
CA ILE A 143 12.41 -5.30 -17.36
C ILE A 143 12.42 -4.04 -18.24
N GLU A 144 11.28 -3.70 -18.81
CA GLU A 144 11.05 -2.42 -19.45
C GLU A 144 10.21 -1.52 -18.54
N VAL A 145 10.71 -0.32 -18.24
CA VAL A 145 9.97 0.73 -17.53
C VAL A 145 9.18 1.52 -18.56
N SER A 146 7.86 1.46 -18.53
CA SER A 146 7.00 2.02 -19.60
C SER A 146 5.79 2.78 -19.05
N ILE A 147 5.23 3.66 -19.87
CA ILE A 147 3.95 4.32 -19.58
C ILE A 147 2.79 3.38 -19.94
N VAL A 148 1.84 3.24 -19.02
CA VAL A 148 0.61 2.45 -19.18
C VAL A 148 -0.60 3.31 -18.85
N ARG A 149 -1.80 2.90 -19.26
CA ARG A 149 -3.06 3.47 -18.76
C ARG A 149 -3.72 2.55 -17.73
N ARG A 150 -4.38 3.16 -16.76
CA ARG A 150 -5.22 2.51 -15.75
C ARG A 150 -6.48 3.31 -15.51
N THR A 151 -7.55 2.61 -15.11
CA THR A 151 -8.75 3.25 -14.56
C THR A 151 -8.75 3.03 -13.06
N LEU A 152 -8.60 4.11 -12.29
CA LEU A 152 -8.66 4.10 -10.83
C LEU A 152 -9.83 4.98 -10.38
N ASN A 153 -10.67 4.46 -9.49
CA ASN A 153 -11.84 5.17 -8.96
C ASN A 153 -12.72 5.84 -10.06
N GLY A 154 -12.90 5.16 -11.20
CA GLY A 154 -13.68 5.66 -12.34
C GLY A 154 -12.96 6.66 -13.25
N HIS A 155 -11.71 7.02 -12.97
CA HIS A 155 -10.91 7.94 -13.76
C HIS A 155 -9.78 7.20 -14.48
N MET A 156 -9.72 7.39 -15.80
CA MET A 156 -8.62 6.86 -16.60
C MET A 156 -7.43 7.81 -16.58
N ALA A 157 -6.23 7.29 -16.33
CA ALA A 157 -5.02 8.07 -16.22
C ALA A 157 -3.80 7.32 -16.75
N ALA A 158 -2.77 8.07 -17.14
CA ALA A 158 -1.45 7.55 -17.41
C ALA A 158 -0.73 7.23 -16.09
N MET A 159 -0.06 6.09 -16.08
CA MET A 159 0.71 5.54 -14.97
C MET A 159 2.00 4.95 -15.52
N TYR A 160 2.89 4.48 -14.65
CA TYR A 160 4.09 3.75 -15.03
C TYR A 160 3.95 2.28 -14.65
N GLY A 161 4.66 1.42 -15.36
CA GLY A 161 4.67 -0.01 -15.08
C GLY A 161 5.96 -0.68 -15.52
N TYR A 162 6.30 -1.75 -14.80
CA TYR A 162 7.37 -2.66 -15.17
C TYR A 162 6.81 -3.75 -16.08
N ASN A 163 7.38 -3.92 -17.28
CA ASN A 163 6.88 -4.83 -18.32
C ASN A 163 5.40 -4.60 -18.68
N GLY A 164 4.96 -3.34 -18.63
CA GLY A 164 3.56 -2.95 -18.83
C GLY A 164 2.60 -3.47 -17.76
N GLN A 165 3.10 -3.94 -16.62
CA GLN A 165 2.31 -4.44 -15.49
C GLN A 165 2.19 -3.36 -14.40
N TYR A 166 1.03 -3.33 -13.74
CA TYR A 166 0.78 -2.50 -12.57
C TYR A 166 -0.02 -3.32 -11.54
N PRO A 167 0.53 -3.59 -10.34
CA PRO A 167 1.93 -3.42 -9.94
C PRO A 167 2.90 -4.21 -10.84
N GLY A 168 4.20 -3.97 -10.71
CA GLY A 168 5.23 -4.75 -11.41
C GLY A 168 5.16 -6.25 -11.11
N PRO A 169 5.83 -7.11 -11.90
CA PRO A 169 5.83 -8.55 -11.71
C PRO A 169 6.34 -8.95 -10.31
N LEU A 170 5.76 -9.99 -9.73
CA LEU A 170 6.32 -10.66 -8.56
C LEU A 170 7.51 -11.51 -9.00
N ILE A 171 8.72 -11.01 -8.74
CA ILE A 171 9.95 -11.75 -9.01
C ILE A 171 10.12 -12.82 -7.93
N GLN A 172 10.38 -14.06 -8.31
CA GLN A 172 10.64 -15.15 -7.37
C GLN A 172 11.96 -15.82 -7.69
N ALA A 173 12.84 -15.93 -6.69
CA ALA A 173 14.15 -16.58 -6.83
C ALA A 173 14.43 -17.51 -5.63
N PRO A 174 15.11 -18.65 -5.81
CA PRO A 174 15.56 -19.49 -4.71
C PRO A 174 16.60 -18.77 -3.84
N GLN A 175 16.55 -18.97 -2.53
CA GLN A 175 17.56 -18.49 -1.60
C GLN A 175 18.96 -18.96 -1.99
N GLY A 176 19.94 -18.06 -1.90
CA GLY A 176 21.34 -18.31 -2.24
C GLY A 176 21.64 -18.24 -3.74
N SER A 177 20.65 -17.97 -4.58
CA SER A 177 20.86 -17.77 -6.02
C SER A 177 21.41 -16.39 -6.34
N THR A 178 21.96 -16.25 -7.55
CA THR A 178 22.23 -14.97 -8.18
C THR A 178 21.40 -14.90 -9.46
N VAL A 179 20.64 -13.82 -9.65
CA VAL A 179 19.84 -13.58 -10.85
C VAL A 179 20.28 -12.27 -11.51
N VAL A 180 20.14 -12.18 -12.82
CA VAL A 180 20.48 -10.97 -13.59
C VAL A 180 19.20 -10.26 -13.98
N VAL A 181 19.14 -8.95 -13.77
CA VAL A 181 18.00 -8.13 -14.21
C VAL A 181 18.51 -7.01 -15.10
N ARG A 182 18.05 -6.96 -16.35
CA ARG A 182 18.34 -5.86 -17.27
C ARG A 182 17.13 -4.93 -17.33
N VAL A 183 17.31 -3.71 -16.85
CA VAL A 183 16.25 -2.69 -16.84
C VAL A 183 16.48 -1.72 -17.99
N THR A 184 15.46 -1.46 -18.80
CA THR A 184 15.46 -0.45 -19.88
C THR A 184 14.43 0.62 -19.57
N ASN A 185 14.86 1.89 -19.62
CA ASN A 185 13.99 3.02 -19.34
C ASN A 185 13.28 3.52 -20.61
N ARG A 186 11.94 3.48 -20.64
CA ARG A 186 11.09 4.04 -21.71
C ARG A 186 10.12 5.13 -21.23
N ILE A 187 10.28 5.62 -20.01
CA ILE A 187 9.48 6.76 -19.51
C ILE A 187 10.18 8.09 -19.84
N GLU A 188 9.49 9.19 -19.59
CA GLU A 188 9.88 10.56 -19.95
C GLU A 188 10.93 11.18 -19.02
N SER A 189 11.49 10.43 -18.08
CA SER A 189 12.48 10.92 -17.12
C SER A 189 13.49 9.83 -16.74
N PRO A 190 14.70 10.19 -16.26
CA PRO A 190 15.66 9.22 -15.73
C PRO A 190 15.07 8.41 -14.58
N THR A 191 15.53 7.18 -14.40
CA THR A 191 15.06 6.30 -13.32
C THR A 191 16.19 5.44 -12.77
N THR A 192 15.95 4.76 -11.66
CA THR A 192 16.80 3.67 -11.13
C THR A 192 15.88 2.56 -10.62
N VAL A 193 16.46 1.43 -10.21
CA VAL A 193 15.73 0.40 -9.47
C VAL A 193 16.53 0.06 -8.22
N HIS A 194 16.01 0.49 -7.07
CA HIS A 194 16.46 0.07 -5.76
C HIS A 194 15.79 -1.24 -5.37
N TRP A 195 16.58 -2.18 -4.84
CA TRP A 195 16.17 -3.52 -4.47
C TRP A 195 15.98 -3.59 -2.95
N HIS A 196 14.89 -3.00 -2.51
CA HIS A 196 14.64 -2.69 -1.11
C HIS A 196 14.73 -3.91 -0.18
N GLY A 197 15.67 -3.83 0.75
CA GLY A 197 15.92 -4.82 1.78
C GLY A 197 16.83 -5.97 1.35
N LEU A 198 17.21 -6.06 0.07
CA LEU A 198 18.16 -7.07 -0.38
C LEU A 198 19.59 -6.73 0.07
N ARG A 199 20.28 -7.74 0.60
CA ARG A 199 21.71 -7.66 0.92
C ARG A 199 22.55 -8.02 -0.30
N LEU A 200 22.76 -7.04 -1.17
CA LEU A 200 23.43 -7.16 -2.46
C LEU A 200 24.77 -6.41 -2.53
N GLU A 201 25.48 -6.52 -3.65
CA GLU A 201 26.66 -5.69 -3.91
C GLU A 201 26.27 -4.23 -4.09
N ASN A 202 26.91 -3.33 -3.33
CA ASN A 202 26.55 -1.90 -3.28
C ASN A 202 26.32 -1.24 -4.66
N ARG A 203 27.11 -1.58 -5.69
CA ARG A 203 26.97 -1.02 -7.06
C ARG A 203 25.64 -1.31 -7.77
N PHE A 204 24.85 -2.24 -7.25
CA PHE A 204 23.54 -2.63 -7.79
C PHE A 204 22.38 -2.14 -6.92
N ASP A 205 22.63 -1.24 -5.97
CA ASP A 205 21.63 -0.78 -5.01
C ASP A 205 20.63 0.25 -5.57
N GLY A 206 20.86 0.83 -6.76
CA GLY A 206 19.86 1.73 -7.36
C GLY A 206 19.82 3.14 -6.79
N VAL A 207 20.81 3.57 -6.00
CA VAL A 207 20.89 4.93 -5.45
C VAL A 207 21.64 5.84 -6.42
N PRO A 208 20.96 6.82 -7.04
CA PRO A 208 21.58 7.69 -8.04
C PRO A 208 22.74 8.49 -7.43
N ASP A 209 23.79 8.69 -8.23
CA ASP A 209 25.00 9.45 -7.90
C ASP A 209 25.84 8.91 -6.73
N LEU A 210 25.44 7.78 -6.14
CA LEU A 210 26.15 7.12 -5.05
C LEU A 210 26.57 5.71 -5.41
N THR A 211 25.62 4.89 -5.86
CA THR A 211 25.88 3.49 -6.19
C THR A 211 25.85 3.20 -7.68
N GLN A 212 25.07 3.96 -8.43
CA GLN A 212 25.04 3.94 -9.88
C GLN A 212 24.66 5.31 -10.45
N ASP A 213 24.95 5.50 -11.74
CA ASP A 213 24.35 6.60 -12.51
C ASP A 213 22.86 6.30 -12.79
N PRO A 214 22.02 7.34 -12.93
CA PRO A 214 20.65 7.20 -13.42
C PRO A 214 20.58 6.45 -14.75
N ILE A 215 19.55 5.62 -14.93
CA ILE A 215 19.22 5.03 -16.23
C ILE A 215 18.52 6.12 -17.05
N GLU A 216 19.25 6.71 -17.99
CA GLU A 216 18.73 7.76 -18.87
C GLU A 216 17.62 7.22 -19.80
N VAL A 217 16.84 8.14 -20.35
CA VAL A 217 15.72 7.78 -21.24
C VAL A 217 16.24 7.03 -22.47
N GLY A 218 15.73 5.82 -22.68
CA GLY A 218 16.13 4.94 -23.77
C GLY A 218 17.34 4.06 -23.48
N GLU A 219 18.00 4.24 -22.33
CA GLU A 219 19.16 3.45 -21.91
C GLU A 219 18.77 2.25 -21.04
N SER A 220 19.75 1.39 -20.78
CA SER A 220 19.59 0.20 -19.97
C SER A 220 20.70 0.04 -18.95
N PHE A 221 20.38 -0.57 -17.80
CA PHE A 221 21.33 -0.98 -16.78
C PHE A 221 21.13 -2.45 -16.42
N THR A 222 22.20 -3.17 -16.13
CA THR A 222 22.15 -4.60 -15.76
C THR A 222 22.57 -4.79 -14.31
N TYR A 223 21.66 -5.31 -13.50
CA TYR A 223 21.85 -5.66 -12.10
C TYR A 223 22.21 -7.14 -11.98
N GLU A 224 23.17 -7.46 -11.10
CA GLU A 224 23.43 -8.82 -10.66
C GLU A 224 23.02 -8.93 -9.18
N LEU A 225 21.93 -9.66 -8.92
CA LEU A 225 21.27 -9.73 -7.63
C LEU A 225 21.59 -11.04 -6.95
N HIS A 226 22.49 -11.01 -5.97
CA HIS A 226 22.67 -12.12 -5.06
C HIS A 226 21.60 -12.06 -3.95
N VAL A 227 20.86 -13.16 -3.75
CA VAL A 227 19.72 -13.22 -2.81
C VAL A 227 19.97 -14.23 -1.67
N PRO A 228 20.82 -13.89 -0.67
CA PRO A 228 21.21 -14.85 0.38
C PRO A 228 20.12 -15.08 1.43
N ASP A 229 19.22 -14.11 1.62
CA ASP A 229 18.26 -14.06 2.72
C ASP A 229 16.85 -14.39 2.21
N ALA A 230 16.17 -15.35 2.83
CA ALA A 230 14.79 -15.70 2.47
C ALA A 230 13.78 -14.71 3.07
N GLY A 231 12.77 -14.32 2.27
CA GLY A 231 11.75 -13.37 2.71
C GLY A 231 11.03 -12.69 1.57
N MET A 232 10.34 -11.60 1.92
CA MET A 232 9.63 -10.73 0.99
C MET A 232 10.32 -9.37 0.93
N PHE A 233 10.83 -9.07 -0.24
CA PHE A 233 11.48 -7.82 -0.62
C PHE A 233 10.61 -7.13 -1.66
N TRP A 234 11.03 -5.96 -2.09
CA TRP A 234 10.37 -5.22 -3.15
C TRP A 234 11.39 -4.37 -3.88
N TYR A 235 11.00 -3.82 -5.02
CA TYR A 235 11.85 -2.98 -5.84
C TYR A 235 11.09 -1.76 -6.32
N HIS A 236 11.76 -0.61 -6.32
CA HIS A 236 11.16 0.70 -6.62
C HIS A 236 12.26 1.69 -7.05
N PRO A 237 11.93 2.82 -7.69
CA PRO A 237 12.93 3.81 -8.07
C PRO A 237 13.46 4.57 -6.86
N HIS A 238 14.65 5.16 -7.01
CA HIS A 238 15.22 6.14 -6.07
C HIS A 238 15.39 7.52 -6.73
N ILE A 239 14.68 7.74 -7.85
CA ILE A 239 14.57 9.02 -8.54
C ILE A 239 13.10 9.43 -8.52
N ARG A 240 12.83 10.64 -8.01
CA ARG A 240 11.48 11.20 -7.92
C ARG A 240 10.47 10.17 -7.40
N GLU A 241 10.81 9.53 -6.28
CA GLU A 241 9.94 8.54 -5.60
C GLU A 241 8.55 9.06 -5.34
N ASP A 242 8.42 10.37 -5.08
CA ASP A 242 7.14 11.06 -4.92
C ASP A 242 6.22 10.95 -6.15
N VAL A 243 6.79 10.69 -7.33
CA VAL A 243 6.09 10.59 -8.61
C VAL A 243 6.17 9.18 -9.16
N GLN A 244 7.38 8.65 -9.36
CA GLN A 244 7.57 7.41 -10.10
C GLN A 244 7.02 6.19 -9.35
N GLN A 245 7.21 6.13 -8.04
CA GLN A 245 6.63 5.07 -7.20
C GLN A 245 5.11 5.24 -7.07
N ASP A 246 4.63 6.45 -6.75
CA ASP A 246 3.20 6.78 -6.64
C ASP A 246 2.43 6.45 -7.94
N LEU A 247 3.09 6.61 -9.09
CA LEU A 247 2.54 6.26 -10.40
C LEU A 247 2.74 4.80 -10.81
N GLY A 248 3.30 3.93 -9.96
CA GLY A 248 3.27 2.47 -10.18
C GLY A 248 4.59 1.75 -10.38
N LEU A 249 5.73 2.45 -10.28
CA LEU A 249 7.03 1.77 -10.33
C LEU A 249 7.35 1.11 -8.99
N TYR A 250 6.61 0.07 -8.66
CA TYR A 250 6.91 -0.85 -7.57
C TYR A 250 6.54 -2.28 -7.93
N GLY A 251 7.24 -3.24 -7.34
CA GLY A 251 6.89 -4.66 -7.42
C GLY A 251 7.58 -5.45 -6.33
N ASN A 252 7.09 -6.65 -6.05
CA ASN A 252 7.64 -7.50 -4.99
C ASN A 252 8.70 -8.46 -5.54
N LEU A 253 9.66 -8.80 -4.69
CA LEU A 253 10.64 -9.85 -4.93
C LEU A 253 10.58 -10.84 -3.75
N ARG A 254 10.18 -12.08 -4.02
CA ARG A 254 10.15 -13.16 -3.04
C ARG A 254 11.39 -14.04 -3.20
N VAL A 255 12.13 -14.20 -2.10
CA VAL A 255 13.22 -15.18 -2.03
C VAL A 255 12.69 -16.43 -1.34
N THR A 256 12.55 -17.51 -2.09
CA THR A 256 12.00 -18.77 -1.59
C THR A 256 13.05 -19.48 -0.73
N PRO A 257 12.75 -19.76 0.56
CA PRO A 257 13.70 -20.39 1.47
C PRO A 257 14.07 -21.81 1.02
N THR A 258 15.29 -22.25 1.36
CA THR A 258 15.69 -23.65 1.16
C THR A 258 14.97 -24.60 2.11
N ASP A 259 14.56 -24.11 3.28
CA ASP A 259 13.74 -24.84 4.25
C ASP A 259 12.25 -24.69 3.90
N PRO A 260 11.55 -25.77 3.49
CA PRO A 260 10.13 -25.70 3.17
C PRO A 260 9.25 -25.39 4.39
N ASP A 261 9.74 -25.65 5.60
CA ASP A 261 9.04 -25.33 6.84
C ASP A 261 9.42 -23.94 7.40
N TYR A 262 10.14 -23.12 6.62
CA TYR A 262 10.64 -21.82 7.09
C TYR A 262 9.55 -20.97 7.73
N HIS A 263 8.45 -20.69 7.03
CA HIS A 263 7.33 -19.93 7.59
C HIS A 263 6.28 -20.81 8.31
N GLY A 264 6.40 -22.14 8.23
CA GLY A 264 5.37 -23.08 8.69
C GLY A 264 4.23 -23.33 7.71
N PRO A 265 3.32 -24.25 8.06
CA PRO A 265 2.28 -24.71 7.16
C PRO A 265 1.19 -23.64 6.99
N ALA A 266 0.77 -23.44 5.75
CA ALA A 266 -0.40 -22.66 5.36
C ALA A 266 -1.05 -23.35 4.14
N HIS A 267 -2.34 -23.15 3.93
CA HIS A 267 -3.02 -23.75 2.77
C HIS A 267 -2.65 -23.03 1.48
N ARG A 268 -2.44 -21.71 1.56
CA ARG A 268 -2.00 -20.87 0.45
C ARG A 268 -1.39 -19.57 0.93
N ASP A 269 -0.66 -18.95 0.01
CA ASP A 269 -0.11 -17.61 0.15
C ASP A 269 -0.99 -16.59 -0.59
N GLU A 270 -1.12 -15.40 -0.04
CA GLU A 270 -1.81 -14.24 -0.62
C GLU A 270 -0.89 -13.01 -0.50
N LEU A 271 -0.82 -12.19 -1.55
CA LEU A 271 -0.01 -10.97 -1.55
C LEU A 271 -0.92 -9.76 -1.29
N LEU A 272 -0.52 -8.86 -0.40
CA LEU A 272 -1.20 -7.59 -0.16
C LEU A 272 -0.18 -6.44 -0.31
N VAL A 273 -0.10 -5.88 -1.51
CA VAL A 273 0.67 -4.65 -1.77
C VAL A 273 -0.25 -3.46 -1.47
N LEU A 274 0.01 -2.76 -0.37
CA LEU A 274 -0.79 -1.64 0.13
C LEU A 274 -0.25 -0.31 -0.40
N ASP A 275 -1.13 0.49 -0.98
CA ASP A 275 -0.79 1.80 -1.54
C ASP A 275 -1.99 2.76 -1.42
N ASP A 276 -1.75 4.06 -1.61
CA ASP A 276 -2.79 5.07 -1.64
C ASP A 276 -2.47 6.18 -2.64
N ILE A 277 -3.48 6.64 -3.38
CA ILE A 277 -3.29 7.67 -4.40
C ILE A 277 -4.24 8.86 -4.19
N LEU A 278 -3.73 10.07 -4.40
CA LEU A 278 -4.46 11.32 -4.16
C LEU A 278 -5.25 11.74 -5.41
N MET A 279 -6.59 11.70 -5.30
CA MET A 279 -7.52 11.93 -6.39
C MET A 279 -8.72 12.77 -5.94
N ASP A 280 -9.24 13.58 -6.85
CA ASP A 280 -10.56 14.22 -6.71
C ASP A 280 -11.51 13.78 -7.85
N GLY A 281 -12.64 14.47 -7.98
CA GLY A 281 -13.64 14.18 -9.02
C GLY A 281 -13.20 14.42 -10.46
N GLN A 282 -11.96 14.85 -10.73
CA GLN A 282 -11.41 14.92 -12.08
C GLN A 282 -10.15 14.06 -12.28
N GLY A 283 -9.77 13.25 -11.29
CA GLY A 283 -8.62 12.32 -11.36
C GLY A 283 -7.49 12.72 -10.42
N PHE A 284 -6.24 12.37 -10.77
CA PHE A 284 -5.07 12.63 -9.91
C PHE A 284 -4.88 14.12 -9.63
N ILE A 285 -4.68 14.46 -8.36
CA ILE A 285 -4.11 15.77 -8.03
C ILE A 285 -2.67 15.78 -8.55
N PRO A 286 -2.25 16.78 -9.36
CA PRO A 286 -0.91 16.77 -9.94
C PRO A 286 0.22 16.68 -8.90
N TRP A 287 1.37 16.20 -9.34
CA TRP A 287 2.63 16.30 -8.61
C TRP A 287 3.35 17.59 -8.97
N GLY A 288 4.38 17.97 -8.22
CA GLY A 288 5.24 19.08 -8.64
C GLY A 288 6.24 18.60 -9.69
N LYS A 289 6.42 19.35 -10.76
CA LYS A 289 7.34 18.98 -11.82
C LYS A 289 8.79 19.09 -11.37
N GLU A 290 9.15 20.18 -10.71
CA GLU A 290 10.53 20.44 -10.28
C GLU A 290 10.84 19.88 -8.90
N ALA A 291 9.86 19.82 -7.99
CA ALA A 291 10.06 19.40 -6.61
C ALA A 291 8.78 18.82 -5.97
N PRO A 292 8.90 18.00 -4.92
CA PRO A 292 7.75 17.50 -4.18
C PRO A 292 6.92 18.63 -3.54
N THR A 293 5.59 18.51 -3.60
CA THR A 293 4.66 19.53 -3.06
C THR A 293 4.14 19.24 -1.66
N HIS A 294 4.37 18.04 -1.14
CA HIS A 294 3.91 17.60 0.18
C HIS A 294 5.09 17.27 1.11
N ALA A 295 6.15 18.08 1.08
CA ALA A 295 7.43 17.75 1.71
C ALA A 295 7.43 17.68 3.25
N LEU A 296 6.42 18.26 3.93
CA LEU A 296 6.38 18.30 5.40
C LEU A 296 5.76 17.04 6.01
N MET A 297 4.52 16.75 5.65
CA MET A 297 3.76 15.62 6.20
C MET A 297 3.74 14.41 5.27
N GLY A 298 4.27 14.57 4.05
CA GLY A 298 4.16 13.59 2.97
C GLY A 298 2.83 13.69 2.22
N ARG A 299 2.80 13.08 1.04
CA ARG A 299 1.62 13.02 0.17
C ARG A 299 0.80 11.81 0.58
N PHE A 300 -0.39 12.05 1.13
CA PHE A 300 -1.36 11.01 1.44
C PHE A 300 -2.42 10.95 0.33
N GLY A 301 -2.75 9.75 -0.11
CA GLY A 301 -3.87 9.46 -0.98
C GLY A 301 -5.18 9.29 -0.20
N ASN A 302 -6.29 9.57 -0.87
CA ASN A 302 -7.65 9.31 -0.38
C ASN A 302 -8.28 8.07 -1.05
N VAL A 303 -7.63 7.50 -2.06
CA VAL A 303 -8.06 6.27 -2.72
C VAL A 303 -7.11 5.16 -2.32
N MET A 304 -7.59 4.19 -1.55
CA MET A 304 -6.80 3.02 -1.15
C MET A 304 -6.67 2.03 -2.30
N LEU A 305 -5.48 1.48 -2.46
CA LEU A 305 -5.15 0.45 -3.44
C LEU A 305 -4.60 -0.78 -2.73
N VAL A 306 -5.07 -1.95 -3.16
CA VAL A 306 -4.48 -3.24 -2.80
C VAL A 306 -4.15 -3.97 -4.09
N ASN A 307 -2.88 -4.37 -4.25
CA ASN A 307 -2.38 -4.97 -5.49
C ASN A 307 -2.71 -4.10 -6.73
N GLY A 308 -2.63 -2.77 -6.56
CA GLY A 308 -2.87 -1.79 -7.61
C GLY A 308 -4.32 -1.64 -8.08
N VAL A 309 -5.30 -2.19 -7.35
CA VAL A 309 -6.72 -2.04 -7.66
C VAL A 309 -7.50 -1.47 -6.48
N THR A 310 -8.58 -0.75 -6.77
CA THR A 310 -9.60 -0.37 -5.78
C THR A 310 -10.57 -1.53 -5.56
N GLY A 311 -11.00 -1.76 -4.32
CA GLY A 311 -12.04 -2.76 -4.02
C GLY A 311 -11.57 -4.20 -4.24
N HIS A 312 -10.32 -4.51 -3.84
CA HIS A 312 -9.77 -5.86 -3.92
C HIS A 312 -10.67 -6.88 -3.20
N THR A 313 -10.84 -8.07 -3.77
CA THR A 313 -11.65 -9.14 -3.20
C THR A 313 -10.90 -10.46 -3.18
N LEU A 314 -11.16 -11.27 -2.16
CA LEU A 314 -10.65 -12.63 -2.04
C LEU A 314 -11.71 -13.57 -1.44
N THR A 315 -11.52 -14.87 -1.64
CA THR A 315 -12.39 -15.90 -1.07
C THR A 315 -11.62 -16.74 -0.06
N ALA A 316 -12.27 -17.23 0.99
CA ALA A 316 -11.67 -18.13 1.96
C ALA A 316 -12.65 -19.26 2.33
N ALA A 317 -12.14 -20.45 2.64
CA ALA A 317 -12.94 -21.46 3.32
C ALA A 317 -12.89 -21.24 4.85
N PRO A 318 -13.98 -21.51 5.59
CA PRO A 318 -13.93 -21.46 7.05
C PRO A 318 -12.81 -22.36 7.59
N GLY A 319 -11.92 -21.85 8.43
CA GLY A 319 -10.80 -22.65 8.97
C GLY A 319 -9.55 -22.73 8.08
N GLU A 320 -9.59 -22.13 6.87
CA GLU A 320 -8.43 -22.03 5.97
C GLU A 320 -7.38 -21.07 6.55
N VAL A 321 -6.18 -21.58 6.80
CA VAL A 321 -4.97 -20.78 7.07
C VAL A 321 -4.47 -20.14 5.78
N ILE A 322 -4.66 -18.83 5.65
CA ILE A 322 -4.11 -18.02 4.55
C ILE A 322 -2.90 -17.25 5.07
N ARG A 323 -1.77 -17.37 4.37
CA ARG A 323 -0.56 -16.61 4.65
C ARG A 323 -0.53 -15.33 3.82
N PHE A 324 -0.66 -14.18 4.47
CA PHE A 324 -0.58 -12.89 3.83
C PHE A 324 0.86 -12.36 3.87
N PHE A 325 1.42 -12.06 2.70
CA PHE A 325 2.61 -11.25 2.54
C PHE A 325 2.18 -9.81 2.32
N ILE A 326 2.29 -8.98 3.35
CA ILE A 326 1.88 -7.57 3.33
C ILE A 326 3.10 -6.73 3.01
N THR A 327 3.00 -5.83 2.03
CA THR A 327 4.04 -4.86 1.68
C THR A 327 3.42 -3.49 1.59
N ASN A 328 3.94 -2.53 2.35
CA ASN A 328 3.49 -1.16 2.27
C ASN A 328 4.38 -0.36 1.30
N VAL A 329 3.81 -0.04 0.13
CA VAL A 329 4.50 0.73 -0.93
C VAL A 329 4.03 2.19 -1.00
N ALA A 330 3.10 2.60 -0.12
CA ALA A 330 2.69 3.99 -0.02
C ALA A 330 3.89 4.88 0.31
N ASN A 331 3.99 6.06 -0.31
CA ASN A 331 5.11 6.97 -0.02
C ASN A 331 5.14 7.44 1.44
N THR A 332 3.96 7.58 2.05
CA THR A 332 3.82 8.26 3.35
C THR A 332 2.99 7.47 4.36
N ARG A 333 1.97 6.75 3.91
CA ARG A 333 0.95 6.20 4.81
C ARG A 333 1.49 5.05 5.66
N THR A 334 1.30 5.16 6.97
CA THR A 334 1.34 3.99 7.86
C THR A 334 -0.06 3.40 7.93
N TYR A 335 -0.17 2.10 7.71
CA TYR A 335 -1.45 1.39 7.83
C TYR A 335 -1.56 0.69 9.17
N ASN A 336 -2.77 0.61 9.69
CA ASN A 336 -3.12 -0.33 10.75
C ASN A 336 -4.07 -1.40 10.19
N VAL A 337 -3.50 -2.51 9.73
CA VAL A 337 -4.22 -3.57 9.01
C VAL A 337 -4.96 -4.47 10.00
N THR A 338 -6.28 -4.53 9.87
CA THR A 338 -7.18 -5.40 10.64
C THR A 338 -7.80 -6.45 9.72
N PHE A 339 -8.15 -7.62 10.27
CA PHE A 339 -8.75 -8.74 9.54
C PHE A 339 -10.13 -9.09 10.14
N GLY A 340 -10.98 -8.07 10.29
CA GLY A 340 -12.19 -8.17 11.12
C GLY A 340 -11.86 -8.56 12.56
N ASN A 341 -12.57 -9.55 13.11
CA ASN A 341 -12.33 -10.09 14.45
C ASN A 341 -11.32 -11.26 14.47
N ALA A 342 -10.73 -11.61 13.33
CA ALA A 342 -9.76 -12.71 13.29
C ALA A 342 -8.50 -12.32 14.06
N ARG A 343 -7.96 -13.25 14.85
CA ARG A 343 -6.62 -13.08 15.42
C ARG A 343 -5.58 -13.29 14.32
N VAL A 344 -4.55 -12.47 14.35
CA VAL A 344 -3.47 -12.51 13.36
C VAL A 344 -2.26 -13.19 14.00
N LYS A 345 -1.76 -14.26 13.39
CA LYS A 345 -0.48 -14.83 13.80
C LYS A 345 0.64 -14.09 13.06
N LEU A 346 1.51 -13.42 13.79
CA LEU A 346 2.69 -12.76 13.23
C LEU A 346 3.83 -13.76 13.04
N VAL A 347 4.31 -13.92 11.80
CA VAL A 347 5.29 -14.95 11.41
C VAL A 347 6.67 -14.35 11.11
N ALA A 348 6.72 -13.31 10.30
CA ALA A 348 7.97 -12.68 9.84
C ALA A 348 7.78 -11.18 9.55
N SER A 349 8.88 -10.44 9.42
CA SER A 349 8.90 -9.05 8.94
C SER A 349 9.88 -8.89 7.77
N ASP A 350 10.27 -7.64 7.47
CA ASP A 350 11.22 -7.21 6.44
C ASP A 350 12.29 -8.23 6.03
N VAL A 351 13.08 -8.70 6.99
CA VAL A 351 14.24 -9.57 6.75
C VAL A 351 14.12 -10.83 7.61
N GLY A 352 13.11 -11.63 7.31
CA GLY A 352 12.97 -12.97 7.87
C GLY A 352 12.10 -13.05 9.12
N ARG A 353 12.22 -14.18 9.83
CA ARG A 353 11.30 -14.61 10.89
C ARG A 353 11.60 -13.95 12.24
N PHE A 354 10.57 -13.78 13.05
CA PHE A 354 10.73 -13.40 14.46
C PHE A 354 11.39 -14.52 15.27
N GLU A 355 12.00 -14.21 16.43
CA GLU A 355 12.44 -15.24 17.38
C GLU A 355 11.27 -16.15 17.80
N ARG A 356 10.08 -15.56 17.97
CA ARG A 356 8.84 -16.23 18.36
C ARG A 356 7.67 -15.65 17.60
N GLU A 357 6.77 -16.51 17.16
CA GLU A 357 5.47 -16.09 16.66
C GLU A 357 4.61 -15.55 17.80
N MET A 358 3.69 -14.64 17.48
CA MET A 358 2.75 -14.10 18.44
C MET A 358 1.39 -13.83 17.83
N TRP A 359 0.36 -13.85 18.68
CA TRP A 359 -0.97 -13.38 18.32
C TRP A 359 -1.02 -11.87 18.47
N VAL A 360 -1.42 -11.19 17.42
CA VAL A 360 -1.67 -9.74 17.42
C VAL A 360 -3.11 -9.48 16.94
N PRO A 361 -3.76 -8.42 17.43
CA PRO A 361 -5.10 -8.04 16.96
C PRO A 361 -5.06 -7.38 15.56
N ASN A 362 -3.93 -6.77 15.21
CA ASN A 362 -3.73 -6.01 13.98
C ASN A 362 -2.24 -5.87 13.65
N VAL A 363 -1.92 -5.41 12.44
CA VAL A 363 -0.55 -5.16 11.98
C VAL A 363 -0.39 -3.68 11.66
N VAL A 364 0.43 -2.98 12.46
CA VAL A 364 0.85 -1.60 12.15
C VAL A 364 2.09 -1.66 11.26
N ILE A 365 1.94 -1.20 10.01
CA ILE A 365 2.97 -1.29 8.97
C ILE A 365 3.29 0.09 8.40
N ALA A 366 4.54 0.53 8.59
CA ALA A 366 5.03 1.81 8.10
C ALA A 366 5.43 1.73 6.61
N PRO A 367 5.61 2.87 5.91
CA PRO A 367 6.12 2.87 4.54
C PRO A 367 7.38 2.03 4.41
N ALA A 368 7.44 1.26 3.33
CA ALA A 368 8.51 0.34 2.96
C ALA A 368 8.64 -0.95 3.81
N GLU A 369 7.85 -1.10 4.87
CA GLU A 369 7.88 -2.32 5.67
C GLU A 369 7.09 -3.47 5.02
N ARG A 370 7.46 -4.69 5.41
CA ARG A 370 6.80 -5.94 5.05
C ARG A 370 6.52 -6.77 6.28
N TYR A 371 5.40 -7.49 6.26
CA TYR A 371 5.04 -8.47 7.26
C TYR A 371 4.50 -9.74 6.62
N VAL A 372 4.78 -10.87 7.25
CA VAL A 372 4.15 -12.15 6.93
C VAL A 372 3.26 -12.53 8.10
N VAL A 373 1.98 -12.75 7.82
CA VAL A 373 1.02 -13.15 8.82
C VAL A 373 0.15 -14.30 8.34
N ASP A 374 -0.21 -15.17 9.27
CA ASP A 374 -1.19 -16.23 9.00
C ASP A 374 -2.51 -15.84 9.66
N VAL A 375 -3.61 -16.00 8.93
CA VAL A 375 -4.96 -15.66 9.41
C VAL A 375 -5.92 -16.77 9.04
N ILE A 376 -6.83 -17.08 9.96
CA ILE A 376 -8.00 -17.93 9.74
C ILE A 376 -9.27 -17.08 9.86
N PHE A 377 -10.17 -17.24 8.90
CA PHE A 377 -11.56 -16.77 9.02
C PHE A 377 -12.46 -17.94 9.43
N PRO A 378 -12.98 -17.98 10.66
CA PRO A 378 -13.64 -19.18 11.19
C PRO A 378 -15.12 -19.30 10.79
N GLU A 379 -15.76 -18.19 10.47
CA GLU A 379 -17.20 -18.12 10.22
C GLU A 379 -17.49 -17.75 8.78
N ALA A 380 -18.49 -18.40 8.17
CA ALA A 380 -18.96 -18.04 6.84
C ALA A 380 -19.60 -16.64 6.86
N GLY A 381 -19.38 -15.87 5.80
CA GLY A 381 -19.84 -14.48 5.72
C GLY A 381 -18.89 -13.60 4.94
N GLU A 382 -19.07 -12.30 5.06
CA GLU A 382 -18.13 -11.33 4.54
C GLU A 382 -17.30 -10.76 5.69
N VAL A 383 -16.00 -10.52 5.43
CA VAL A 383 -15.07 -9.91 6.38
C VAL A 383 -14.25 -8.87 5.64
N ALA A 384 -14.14 -7.66 6.19
CA ALA A 384 -13.28 -6.63 5.64
C ALA A 384 -11.86 -6.76 6.21
N ILE A 385 -10.86 -6.74 5.32
CA ILE A 385 -9.50 -6.33 5.68
C ILE A 385 -9.48 -4.81 5.57
N ALA A 386 -9.09 -4.11 6.62
CA ALA A 386 -9.23 -2.65 6.69
C ALA A 386 -8.00 -1.97 7.28
N ASN A 387 -7.84 -0.69 6.93
CA ASN A 387 -7.00 0.25 7.64
C ASN A 387 -7.84 0.91 8.74
N THR A 388 -7.60 0.56 10.00
CA THR A 388 -8.38 1.06 11.14
C THR A 388 -7.52 1.99 11.99
N ILE A 389 -7.71 3.30 11.87
CA ILE A 389 -6.90 4.29 12.60
C ILE A 389 -7.76 5.13 13.54
N GLN A 390 -7.09 5.79 14.49
CA GLN A 390 -7.67 6.89 15.24
C GLN A 390 -7.24 8.20 14.57
N ALA A 391 -8.13 8.79 13.79
CA ALA A 391 -7.90 10.05 13.13
C ALA A 391 -8.01 11.21 14.13
N VAL A 392 -7.35 12.32 13.81
CA VAL A 392 -7.35 13.55 14.60
C VAL A 392 -8.00 14.66 13.81
N ASN A 393 -9.03 15.27 14.40
CA ASN A 393 -9.51 16.57 14.01
C ASN A 393 -8.71 17.63 14.77
N HIS A 394 -7.67 18.19 14.15
CA HIS A 394 -6.80 19.15 14.81
C HIS A 394 -7.46 20.51 15.07
N PHE A 395 -8.54 20.85 14.35
CA PHE A 395 -9.31 22.06 14.62
C PHE A 395 -10.11 21.96 15.92
N ARG A 396 -10.67 20.78 16.18
CA ARG A 396 -11.52 20.52 17.35
C ARG A 396 -10.77 19.88 18.51
N GLY A 397 -9.55 19.39 18.27
CA GLY A 397 -8.79 18.60 19.24
C GLY A 397 -9.46 17.26 19.57
N GLU A 398 -10.21 16.69 18.61
CA GLU A 398 -11.01 15.48 18.80
C GLU A 398 -10.36 14.31 18.07
N PHE A 399 -10.33 13.14 18.71
CA PHE A 399 -9.97 11.88 18.08
C PHE A 399 -11.23 11.14 17.66
N TYR A 400 -11.24 10.56 16.46
CA TYR A 400 -12.36 9.77 15.96
C TYR A 400 -11.88 8.52 15.23
N PRO A 401 -12.63 7.40 15.27
CA PRO A 401 -12.29 6.22 14.50
C PRO A 401 -12.46 6.50 13.01
N HIS A 402 -11.49 6.07 12.21
CA HIS A 402 -11.55 6.12 10.75
C HIS A 402 -11.16 4.75 10.20
N VAL A 403 -11.97 4.23 9.27
CA VAL A 403 -11.82 2.89 8.72
C VAL A 403 -11.88 2.97 7.20
N ASP A 404 -10.77 2.64 6.55
CA ASP A 404 -10.73 2.45 5.10
C ASP A 404 -10.72 0.96 4.78
N THR A 405 -11.63 0.50 3.92
CA THR A 405 -11.62 -0.89 3.48
C THR A 405 -10.50 -1.11 2.47
N LEU A 406 -9.62 -2.07 2.75
CA LEU A 406 -8.51 -2.47 1.89
C LEU A 406 -8.93 -3.63 0.98
N ALA A 407 -9.61 -4.64 1.54
CA ALA A 407 -10.12 -5.78 0.77
C ALA A 407 -11.38 -6.38 1.39
N LEU A 408 -12.21 -7.01 0.57
CA LEU A 408 -13.38 -7.78 1.01
C LEU A 408 -13.10 -9.28 0.87
N VAL A 409 -13.19 -10.00 1.99
CA VAL A 409 -13.08 -11.46 2.05
C VAL A 409 -14.46 -12.08 2.06
N THR A 410 -14.76 -12.96 1.11
CA THR A 410 -15.95 -13.82 1.14
C THR A 410 -15.59 -15.19 1.68
N VAL A 411 -16.04 -15.49 2.89
CA VAL A 411 -15.81 -16.77 3.56
C VAL A 411 -16.97 -17.72 3.25
N ALA A 412 -16.71 -18.77 2.48
CA ALA A 412 -17.73 -19.69 2.00
C ALA A 412 -17.16 -21.09 1.69
N GLY A 413 -18.04 -22.07 1.56
CA GLY A 413 -17.67 -23.45 1.26
C GLY A 413 -17.52 -24.33 2.50
N PRO A 414 -17.04 -25.58 2.33
CA PRO A 414 -16.89 -26.51 3.43
C PRO A 414 -15.77 -26.06 4.38
N PRO A 415 -15.94 -26.22 5.71
CA PRO A 415 -14.90 -25.89 6.66
C PRO A 415 -13.68 -26.82 6.51
N VAL A 416 -12.49 -26.26 6.71
CA VAL A 416 -11.20 -26.96 6.73
C VAL A 416 -10.75 -27.11 8.19
N ASP A 417 -10.51 -28.36 8.60
CA ASP A 417 -9.97 -28.71 9.93
C ASP A 417 -8.98 -29.88 9.79
N ASP A 418 -7.89 -29.62 9.07
CA ASP A 418 -6.82 -30.58 8.87
C ASP A 418 -5.61 -30.29 9.79
N GLU A 419 -4.48 -30.93 9.51
CA GLU A 419 -3.26 -30.72 10.29
C GLU A 419 -2.72 -29.29 10.18
N VAL A 420 -2.90 -28.61 9.04
CA VAL A 420 -2.47 -27.22 8.84
C VAL A 420 -3.30 -26.29 9.72
N THR A 421 -4.62 -26.45 9.72
CA THR A 421 -5.53 -25.69 10.60
C THR A 421 -5.17 -25.88 12.07
N ARG A 422 -4.92 -27.13 12.51
CA ARG A 422 -4.52 -27.41 13.90
C ARG A 422 -3.14 -26.86 14.25
N ALA A 423 -2.18 -26.93 13.33
CA ALA A 423 -0.83 -26.40 13.54
C ALA A 423 -0.85 -24.88 13.72
N HIS A 424 -1.78 -24.18 13.06
CA HIS A 424 -1.95 -22.73 13.21
C HIS A 424 -2.25 -22.30 14.65
N ALA A 425 -2.86 -23.13 15.50
CA ALA A 425 -3.09 -22.78 16.90
C ALA A 425 -1.80 -22.68 17.74
N THR A 426 -0.70 -23.28 17.28
CA THR A 426 0.58 -23.33 17.99
C THR A 426 1.51 -22.20 17.53
N LEU A 427 2.09 -21.46 18.47
CA LEU A 427 3.11 -20.45 18.19
C LEU A 427 4.49 -21.10 18.14
N ARG A 428 5.23 -20.85 17.07
CA ARG A 428 6.59 -21.37 16.88
C ARG A 428 7.64 -20.49 17.54
N THR A 429 8.76 -21.12 17.90
CA THR A 429 10.03 -20.44 18.24
C THR A 429 11.06 -20.84 17.20
N HIS A 430 11.85 -19.89 16.70
CA HIS A 430 12.84 -20.12 15.66
C HIS A 430 14.24 -20.14 16.26
N ASP A 431 14.72 -21.31 16.66
CA ASP A 431 16.00 -21.49 17.39
C ASP A 431 17.21 -20.88 16.65
N ALA A 432 17.22 -20.95 15.32
CA ALA A 432 18.27 -20.33 14.50
C ALA A 432 18.31 -18.80 14.69
N VAL A 433 17.14 -18.14 14.68
CA VAL A 433 17.02 -16.69 14.91
C VAL A 433 17.37 -16.36 16.36
N VAL A 434 16.92 -17.18 17.31
CA VAL A 434 17.26 -17.01 18.73
C VAL A 434 18.77 -17.07 18.95
N ALA A 435 19.46 -18.01 18.30
CA ALA A 435 20.92 -18.14 18.40
C ALA A 435 21.64 -16.94 17.78
N GLU A 436 21.18 -16.46 16.62
CA GLU A 436 21.72 -15.28 15.95
C GLU A 436 21.56 -14.01 16.81
N VAL A 437 20.33 -13.74 17.27
CA VAL A 437 20.04 -12.58 18.14
C VAL A 437 20.81 -12.69 19.46
N ALA A 438 20.93 -13.89 20.05
CA ALA A 438 21.68 -14.09 21.29
C ALA A 438 23.15 -13.68 21.16
N ALA A 439 23.79 -13.93 20.02
CA ALA A 439 25.16 -13.47 19.76
C ALA A 439 25.25 -11.93 19.72
N LEU A 440 24.20 -11.26 19.25
CA LEU A 440 24.12 -9.80 19.15
C LEU A 440 23.68 -9.12 20.46
N ARG A 441 23.02 -9.83 21.38
CA ARG A 441 22.50 -9.25 22.65
C ARG A 441 23.57 -8.54 23.47
N ALA A 442 24.81 -9.05 23.48
CA ALA A 442 25.93 -8.43 24.18
C ALA A 442 26.34 -7.05 23.61
N HIS A 443 25.84 -6.69 22.42
CA HIS A 443 26.16 -5.47 21.71
C HIS A 443 25.04 -4.42 21.73
N LEU A 444 23.79 -4.80 22.01
CA LEU A 444 22.62 -3.90 21.92
C LEU A 444 22.72 -2.67 22.85
N GLY A 445 23.42 -2.78 23.97
CA GLY A 445 23.64 -1.69 24.91
C GLY A 445 24.91 -0.87 24.66
N ARG A 446 25.71 -1.20 23.64
CA ARG A 446 26.96 -0.47 23.36
C ARG A 446 26.65 0.91 22.77
N PRO A 447 27.45 1.94 23.10
CA PRO A 447 27.37 3.21 22.38
C PRO A 447 27.66 2.98 20.89
N PRO A 448 27.03 3.74 19.98
CA PRO A 448 27.35 3.66 18.55
C PRO A 448 28.85 3.87 18.33
N ASP A 449 29.45 3.06 17.46
CA ASP A 449 30.81 3.30 17.01
C ASP A 449 30.81 4.50 16.05
N TYR A 450 31.64 5.50 16.36
CA TYR A 450 31.76 6.73 15.57
C TYR A 450 33.06 6.77 14.75
N THR A 451 33.87 5.72 14.81
CA THR A 451 35.19 5.65 14.17
C THR A 451 35.14 5.28 12.70
#